data_AF-M7WMR4-F1
#
_entry.id   AF-M7WMR4-F1
#
_cell.length_a   1.000
_cell.length_b   1.000
_cell.length_c   1.000
_cell.angle_alpha   90.00
_cell.angle_beta   90.00
_cell.angle_gamma   90.00
#
_symmetry.space_group_name_H-M   'P 1'
#
loop_
_entity.id
_entity.type
_entity.pdbx_description
1 polymer ?
#
loop_
_entity_poly.entity_id
_entity_poly.type
_entity_poly.pdbx_seq_one_letter_code
_entity_poly.pdbx_strand_id
1 'polypeptide(L)'
;MSLASLVPSIQADPALMAQLLPWGLRYNILLPYCEADPDDPAAPSPRTDCPPWTAELEAYHATVHPDVWAILRADDYLDTSAIRQIRLRIEALKQSPRRATEDGACLDDLEVALDLLETRRLLRLDSLYALDVVRDKYFFLKASPSLPDPDHVVAQLPRDPSFKPPTAGAGSLWPIYVAPPPYLIKSDLVCFWHHGVDWDQYKLPDCPSAKADEALARRSLVALVRDGAEKLLPQATFDGGLVGPSR
;
A
#
# COMPACT_ATOMS: atom_id res chain seq x y z
N MET A 1 26.33 8.92 3.95
CA MET A 1 25.25 8.00 3.52
C MET A 1 24.53 8.64 2.35
N SER A 2 23.90 7.85 1.48
CA SER A 2 23.06 8.39 0.39
C SER A 2 21.58 8.14 0.71
N LEU A 3 20.67 8.87 0.08
CA LEU A 3 19.22 8.61 0.18
C LEU A 3 18.88 7.13 -0.09
N ALA A 4 19.58 6.50 -1.04
CA ALA A 4 19.42 5.09 -1.38
C ALA A 4 19.79 4.11 -0.24
N SER A 5 20.57 4.55 0.75
CA SER A 5 20.86 3.74 1.95
C SER A 5 19.82 3.91 3.07
N LEU A 6 18.98 4.94 3.01
CA LEU A 6 17.91 5.20 3.98
C LEU A 6 16.59 4.54 3.59
N VAL A 7 16.36 4.41 2.27
CA VAL A 7 15.14 3.80 1.71
C VAL A 7 15.44 2.34 1.34
N PRO A 8 14.91 1.34 2.06
CA PRO A 8 15.10 -0.06 1.70
C PRO A 8 14.57 -0.35 0.30
N SER A 9 15.23 -1.29 -0.39
CA SER A 9 14.72 -1.86 -1.63
C SER A 9 13.51 -2.74 -1.33
N ILE A 10 12.47 -2.59 -2.14
CA ILE A 10 11.25 -3.40 -2.08
C ILE A 10 11.20 -4.34 -3.29
N GLN A 11 10.44 -5.42 -3.16
CA GLN A 11 10.24 -6.36 -4.25
C GLN A 11 9.07 -5.93 -5.13
N ALA A 12 7.93 -5.58 -4.53
CA ALA A 12 6.71 -5.23 -5.24
C ALA A 12 6.41 -3.74 -5.10
N ASP A 13 6.55 -3.00 -6.20
CA ASP A 13 6.13 -1.60 -6.26
C ASP A 13 4.59 -1.49 -6.18
N PRO A 14 4.04 -0.85 -5.13
CA PRO A 14 2.59 -0.72 -4.98
C PRO A 14 1.94 0.09 -6.11
N ALA A 15 2.69 0.94 -6.81
CA ALA A 15 2.18 1.68 -7.96
C ALA A 15 2.00 0.81 -9.23
N LEU A 16 2.64 -0.37 -9.27
CA LEU A 16 2.66 -1.27 -10.42
C LEU A 16 1.88 -2.57 -10.17
N MET A 17 0.92 -2.54 -9.25
CA MET A 17 0.05 -3.68 -8.94
C MET A 17 -1.25 -3.65 -9.74
N ALA A 18 -1.84 -4.83 -9.96
CA ALA A 18 -3.17 -4.93 -10.56
C ALA A 18 -4.23 -4.24 -9.68
N GLN A 19 -5.06 -3.38 -10.29
CA GLN A 19 -6.13 -2.69 -9.58
C GLN A 19 -7.35 -3.61 -9.38
N LEU A 20 -7.23 -4.52 -8.41
CA LEU A 20 -8.27 -5.51 -8.08
C LEU A 20 -9.34 -4.97 -7.13
N LEU A 21 -9.07 -3.86 -6.43
CA LEU A 21 -9.97 -3.31 -5.42
C LEU A 21 -10.74 -2.10 -5.95
N PRO A 22 -12.07 -2.21 -6.13
CA PRO A 22 -12.92 -1.07 -6.41
C PRO A 22 -12.85 0.00 -5.31
N TRP A 23 -13.17 1.25 -5.66
CA TRP A 23 -13.08 2.37 -4.73
C TRP A 23 -14.05 2.26 -3.56
N GLY A 24 -15.31 1.89 -3.79
CA GLY A 24 -16.30 1.76 -2.73
C GLY A 24 -15.91 0.70 -1.70
N LEU A 25 -15.37 -0.43 -2.15
CA LEU A 25 -14.80 -1.46 -1.26
C LEU A 25 -13.64 -0.89 -0.42
N ARG A 26 -12.66 -0.22 -1.07
CA ARG A 26 -11.52 0.38 -0.36
C ARG A 26 -11.99 1.38 0.70
N TYR A 27 -12.83 2.32 0.31
CA TYR A 27 -13.28 3.41 1.15
C TYR A 27 -14.15 2.93 2.32
N ASN A 28 -15.11 2.03 2.08
CA ASN A 28 -16.10 1.66 3.09
C ASN A 28 -15.64 0.52 4.01
N ILE A 29 -14.79 -0.39 3.51
CA ILE A 29 -14.45 -1.64 4.23
C ILE A 29 -12.98 -1.72 4.60
N LEU A 30 -12.04 -1.23 3.79
CA LEU A 30 -10.61 -1.49 3.99
C LEU A 30 -9.88 -0.33 4.67
N LEU A 31 -9.84 0.83 4.01
CA LEU A 31 -9.15 2.03 4.48
C LEU A 31 -9.51 2.47 5.91
N PRO A 32 -10.77 2.37 6.40
CA PRO A 32 -11.08 2.73 7.78
C PRO A 32 -10.30 1.91 8.83
N TYR A 33 -9.84 0.71 8.48
CA TYR A 33 -9.13 -0.17 9.40
C TYR A 33 -7.63 -0.22 9.18
N CYS A 34 -7.15 0.41 8.09
CA CYS A 34 -5.74 0.65 7.81
C CYS A 34 -5.27 1.92 8.52
N GLU A 35 -3.96 2.07 8.69
CA GLU A 35 -3.37 3.34 9.12
C GLU A 35 -3.51 4.35 7.96
N ALA A 36 -4.56 5.18 8.01
CA ALA A 36 -4.80 6.22 7.03
C ALA A 36 -3.85 7.41 7.22
N ASP A 37 -3.57 8.10 6.12
CA ASP A 37 -2.93 9.41 6.18
C ASP A 37 -3.85 10.38 6.94
N PRO A 38 -3.40 10.95 8.09
CA PRO A 38 -4.21 11.92 8.83
C PRO A 38 -4.49 13.19 8.03
N ASP A 39 -3.66 13.49 7.02
CA ASP A 39 -3.75 14.70 6.21
C ASP A 39 -4.52 14.49 4.90
N ASP A 40 -4.95 13.26 4.57
CA ASP A 40 -5.80 13.00 3.39
C ASP A 40 -7.27 13.36 3.69
N PRO A 41 -7.80 14.46 3.13
CA PRO A 41 -9.19 14.85 3.36
C PRO A 41 -10.21 13.90 2.71
N ALA A 42 -9.75 13.02 1.82
CA ALA A 42 -10.56 11.98 1.19
C ALA A 42 -10.47 10.63 1.93
N ALA A 43 -9.65 10.52 2.99
CA ALA A 43 -9.60 9.31 3.79
C ALA A 43 -10.86 9.16 4.66
N PRO A 44 -11.39 7.93 4.83
CA PRO A 44 -12.44 7.68 5.78
C PRO A 44 -11.92 7.78 7.22
N SER A 45 -12.82 8.06 8.17
CA SER A 45 -12.45 8.10 9.59
C SER A 45 -11.93 6.74 10.07
N PRO A 46 -10.81 6.70 10.81
CA PRO A 46 -10.28 5.46 11.36
C PRO A 46 -11.25 4.74 12.29
N ARG A 47 -11.21 3.40 12.26
CA ARG A 47 -12.04 2.50 13.05
C ARG A 47 -11.20 1.54 13.88
N THR A 48 -11.61 1.38 15.13
CA THR A 48 -10.96 0.51 16.13
C THR A 48 -11.77 -0.75 16.44
N ASP A 49 -13.00 -0.85 15.94
CA ASP A 49 -13.84 -2.03 16.08
C ASP A 49 -13.40 -3.16 15.14
N CYS A 50 -14.06 -4.32 15.25
CA CYS A 50 -13.75 -5.47 14.41
C CYS A 50 -14.14 -5.18 12.95
N PRO A 51 -13.24 -5.41 11.96
CA PRO A 51 -13.58 -5.27 10.55
C PRO A 51 -14.78 -6.15 10.16
N PRO A 52 -15.63 -5.73 9.20
CA PRO A 52 -16.75 -6.53 8.73
C PRO A 52 -16.24 -7.57 7.71
N TRP A 53 -15.38 -8.51 8.15
CA TRP A 53 -14.86 -9.57 7.29
C TRP A 53 -15.92 -10.64 7.04
N THR A 54 -16.03 -11.09 5.79
CA THR A 54 -17.08 -12.01 5.34
C THR A 54 -16.48 -13.18 4.56
N ALA A 55 -17.29 -14.23 4.33
CA ALA A 55 -16.86 -15.40 3.57
C ALA A 55 -16.49 -15.05 2.12
N GLU A 56 -17.08 -13.99 1.57
CA GLU A 56 -16.80 -13.48 0.23
C GLU A 56 -15.42 -12.84 0.16
N LEU A 57 -15.10 -11.96 1.12
CA LEU A 57 -13.78 -11.33 1.20
C LEU A 57 -12.68 -12.38 1.41
N GLU A 58 -12.95 -13.40 2.23
CA GLU A 58 -12.04 -14.54 2.39
C GLU A 58 -11.84 -15.32 1.09
N ALA A 59 -12.92 -15.58 0.35
CA ALA A 59 -12.84 -16.29 -0.93
C ALA A 59 -12.02 -15.50 -1.97
N TYR A 60 -12.17 -14.17 -2.04
CA TYR A 60 -11.35 -13.33 -2.91
C TYR A 60 -9.90 -13.23 -2.44
N HIS A 61 -9.65 -13.08 -1.14
CA HIS A 61 -8.30 -13.09 -0.58
C HIS A 61 -7.56 -14.39 -0.96
N ALA A 62 -8.25 -15.53 -0.88
CA ALA A 62 -7.72 -16.83 -1.23
C ALA A 62 -7.40 -17.00 -2.73
N THR A 63 -7.90 -16.15 -3.64
CA THR A 63 -7.53 -16.22 -5.07
C THR A 63 -6.11 -15.78 -5.34
N VAL A 64 -5.55 -14.94 -4.48
CA VAL A 64 -4.19 -14.41 -4.59
C VAL A 64 -3.21 -15.44 -4.03
N HIS A 65 -2.13 -15.69 -4.77
CA HIS A 65 -1.13 -16.66 -4.34
C HIS A 65 -0.50 -16.27 -2.98
N PRO A 66 -0.34 -17.20 -2.01
CA PRO A 66 0.21 -16.88 -0.69
C PRO A 66 1.56 -16.16 -0.69
N ASP A 67 2.45 -16.48 -1.63
CA ASP A 67 3.74 -15.81 -1.77
C ASP A 67 3.62 -14.33 -2.11
N VAL A 68 2.55 -13.92 -2.80
CA VAL A 68 2.28 -12.49 -3.06
C VAL A 68 2.03 -11.77 -1.74
N TRP A 69 1.23 -12.35 -0.86
CA TRP A 69 1.00 -11.79 0.49
C TRP A 69 2.30 -11.75 1.30
N ALA A 70 3.11 -12.82 1.25
CA ALA A 70 4.40 -12.85 1.93
C ALA A 70 5.35 -11.74 1.44
N ILE A 71 5.41 -11.49 0.13
CA ILE A 71 6.20 -10.41 -0.47
C ILE A 71 5.71 -9.04 0.03
N LEU A 72 4.41 -8.78 -0.05
CA LEU A 72 3.83 -7.49 0.33
C LEU A 72 4.00 -7.21 1.83
N ARG A 73 3.83 -8.22 2.69
CA ARG A 73 4.08 -8.14 4.14
C ARG A 73 5.54 -7.84 4.44
N ALA A 74 6.47 -8.49 3.73
CA ALA A 74 7.91 -8.27 3.92
C ALA A 74 8.31 -6.83 3.54
N ASP A 75 7.83 -6.34 2.40
CA ASP A 75 8.09 -4.97 1.94
C ASP A 75 7.50 -3.93 2.92
N ASP A 76 6.29 -4.15 3.43
CA ASP A 76 5.67 -3.27 4.44
C ASP A 76 6.41 -3.28 5.78
N TYR A 77 6.90 -4.44 6.22
CA TYR A 77 7.72 -4.58 7.42
C TYR A 77 9.04 -3.80 7.29
N LEU A 78 9.71 -3.90 6.14
CA LEU A 78 10.94 -3.15 5.86
C LEU A 78 10.71 -1.64 5.93
N ASP A 79 9.65 -1.15 5.29
CA ASP A 79 9.28 0.27 5.32
C ASP A 79 8.95 0.74 6.73
N THR A 80 8.11 0.00 7.46
CA THR A 80 7.71 0.33 8.82
C THR A 80 8.91 0.39 9.77
N SER A 81 9.85 -0.54 9.64
CA SER A 81 11.08 -0.54 10.43
C SER A 81 11.98 0.65 10.11
N ALA A 82 12.15 0.97 8.82
CA ALA A 82 12.94 2.11 8.36
C ALA A 82 12.35 3.45 8.82
N ILE A 83 11.04 3.64 8.67
CA ILE A 83 10.29 4.82 9.16
C ILE A 83 10.57 5.04 10.64
N ARG A 84 10.44 3.99 11.46
CA ARG A 84 10.70 4.08 12.91
C ARG A 84 12.15 4.51 13.21
N GLN A 85 13.13 3.93 12.52
CA GLN A 85 14.54 4.28 12.72
C GLN A 85 14.84 5.72 12.30
N ILE A 86 14.30 6.16 11.16
CA ILE A 86 14.47 7.53 10.66
C ILE A 86 13.85 8.54 11.62
N ARG A 87 12.63 8.30 12.11
CA ARG A 87 11.98 9.18 13.10
C ARG A 87 12.81 9.32 14.38
N LEU A 88 13.31 8.21 14.93
CA LEU A 88 14.21 8.23 16.11
C LEU A 88 15.47 9.05 15.85
N ARG A 89 16.05 8.94 14.65
CA ARG A 89 17.25 9.69 14.27
C ARG A 89 16.97 11.19 14.09
N ILE A 90 15.84 11.56 13.50
CA ILE A 90 15.38 12.95 13.38
C ILE A 90 15.18 13.56 14.77
N GLU A 91 14.53 12.85 15.70
CA GLU A 91 14.35 13.32 17.08
C GLU A 91 15.68 13.53 17.81
N ALA A 92 16.62 12.57 17.69
CA ALA A 92 17.94 12.67 18.28
C ALA A 92 18.74 13.87 17.73
N LEU A 93 18.65 14.12 16.41
CA LEU A 93 19.23 15.27 15.74
C LEU A 93 18.68 16.60 16.25
N LYS A 94 17.35 16.69 16.40
CA LYS A 94 16.67 17.89 16.92
C LYS A 94 17.05 18.17 18.38
N GLN A 95 17.31 17.12 19.18
CA GLN A 95 17.72 17.26 20.59
C GLN A 95 19.22 17.52 20.78
N SER A 96 20.09 17.02 19.90
CA SER A 96 21.54 17.18 20.01
C SER A 96 22.24 17.25 18.64
N PRO A 97 22.32 18.45 18.03
CA PRO A 97 22.93 18.62 16.71
C PRO A 97 24.41 18.20 16.63
N ARG A 98 25.12 18.14 17.77
CA ARG A 98 26.55 17.81 17.87
C ARG A 98 26.87 16.31 17.87
N ARG A 99 25.88 15.42 18.09
CA ARG A 99 26.10 13.96 18.18
C ARG A 99 25.81 13.20 16.89
N ALA A 100 25.23 13.85 15.88
CA ALA A 100 24.69 13.17 14.71
C ALA A 100 25.62 13.17 13.48
N THR A 101 26.81 13.77 13.59
CA THR A 101 27.82 13.82 12.52
C THR A 101 28.54 12.49 12.27
N GLU A 102 28.28 11.43 13.05
CA GLU A 102 28.95 10.13 12.89
C GLU A 102 28.28 9.23 11.83
N ASP A 103 26.98 9.37 11.56
CA ASP A 103 26.25 8.52 10.59
C ASP A 103 26.03 9.16 9.20
N GLY A 104 26.56 10.36 8.97
CA GLY A 104 26.76 10.94 7.62
C GLY A 104 25.53 11.13 6.71
N ALA A 105 24.30 11.22 7.23
CA ALA A 105 23.11 11.72 6.50
C ALA A 105 22.61 12.99 7.20
N CYS A 106 22.25 14.03 6.44
CA CYS A 106 21.75 15.28 7.03
C CYS A 106 20.27 15.16 7.43
N LEU A 107 19.75 16.17 8.14
CA LEU A 107 18.32 16.20 8.51
C LEU A 107 17.43 16.17 7.27
N ASP A 108 17.76 16.94 6.24
CA ASP A 108 17.00 17.00 4.99
C ASP A 108 16.93 15.62 4.30
N ASP A 109 18.04 14.87 4.24
CA ASP A 109 18.06 13.51 3.69
C ASP A 109 17.10 12.58 4.44
N LEU A 110 17.02 12.71 5.76
CA LEU A 110 16.15 11.91 6.62
C LEU A 110 14.68 12.28 6.44
N GLU A 111 14.37 13.58 6.34
CA GLU A 111 13.00 14.06 6.12
C GLU A 111 12.50 13.66 4.72
N VAL A 112 13.34 13.74 3.69
CA VAL A 112 13.02 13.25 2.33
C VAL A 112 12.83 11.72 2.33
N ALA A 113 13.71 10.98 3.00
CA ALA A 113 13.56 9.52 3.09
C ALA A 113 12.27 9.13 3.82
N LEU A 114 11.91 9.86 4.88
CA LEU A 114 10.69 9.63 5.65
C LEU A 114 9.45 9.82 4.77
N ASP A 115 9.36 10.95 4.06
CA ASP A 115 8.25 11.26 3.15
C ASP A 115 8.08 10.21 2.04
N LEU A 116 9.20 9.76 1.45
CA LEU A 116 9.19 8.69 0.44
C LEU A 116 8.65 7.38 1.00
N LEU A 117 9.07 6.99 2.21
CA LEU A 117 8.64 5.73 2.82
C LEU A 117 7.18 5.78 3.28
N GLU A 118 6.75 6.91 3.85
CA GLU A 118 5.37 7.13 4.26
C GLU A 118 4.44 7.12 3.04
N THR A 119 4.79 7.85 1.97
CA THR A 119 4.06 7.84 0.70
C THR A 119 3.97 6.44 0.11
N ARG A 120 5.10 5.71 0.06
CA ARG A 120 5.13 4.33 -0.47
C ARG A 120 4.24 3.39 0.33
N ARG A 121 4.23 3.53 1.66
CA ARG A 121 3.38 2.73 2.55
C ARG A 121 1.90 3.08 2.37
N LEU A 122 1.56 4.35 2.22
CA LEU A 122 0.19 4.78 1.92
C LEU A 122 -0.30 4.21 0.58
N LEU A 123 0.52 4.24 -0.47
CA LEU A 123 0.19 3.62 -1.75
C LEU A 123 -0.05 2.11 -1.60
N ARG A 124 0.77 1.42 -0.79
CA ARG A 124 0.58 0.00 -0.51
C ARG A 124 -0.73 -0.25 0.24
N LEU A 125 -1.06 0.55 1.24
CA LEU A 125 -2.32 0.46 2.00
C LEU A 125 -3.56 0.89 1.20
N ASP A 126 -3.39 1.57 0.08
CA ASP A 126 -4.47 1.85 -0.89
C ASP A 126 -4.55 0.80 -2.02
N SER A 127 -3.64 -0.19 -2.02
CA SER A 127 -3.58 -1.29 -2.98
C SER A 127 -4.24 -2.56 -2.44
N LEU A 128 -4.15 -3.65 -3.21
CA LEU A 128 -4.60 -4.99 -2.81
C LEU A 128 -4.10 -5.42 -1.42
N TYR A 129 -2.93 -4.94 -0.98
CA TYR A 129 -2.39 -5.25 0.35
C TYR A 129 -3.32 -4.86 1.51
N ALA A 130 -4.16 -3.83 1.32
CA ALA A 130 -5.17 -3.44 2.31
C ALA A 130 -6.08 -4.61 2.71
N LEU A 131 -6.41 -5.49 1.75
CA LEU A 131 -7.24 -6.66 1.97
C LEU A 131 -6.62 -7.61 3.02
N ASP A 132 -5.30 -7.82 2.93
CA ASP A 132 -4.55 -8.70 3.82
C ASP A 132 -4.37 -8.11 5.22
N VAL A 133 -4.11 -6.80 5.32
CA VAL A 133 -4.03 -6.07 6.59
C VAL A 133 -5.35 -6.16 7.36
N VAL A 134 -6.47 -5.96 6.66
CA VAL A 134 -7.81 -5.98 7.26
C VAL A 134 -8.20 -7.39 7.67
N ARG A 135 -7.84 -8.40 6.86
CA ARG A 135 -7.98 -9.81 7.22
C ARG A 135 -7.23 -10.12 8.51
N ASP A 136 -5.94 -9.83 8.57
CA ASP A 136 -5.12 -10.11 9.75
C ASP A 136 -5.68 -9.42 11.01
N LYS A 137 -6.16 -8.18 10.89
CA LYS A 137 -6.82 -7.46 11.99
C LYS A 137 -8.11 -8.13 12.44
N TYR A 138 -8.93 -8.62 11.51
CA TYR A 138 -10.15 -9.38 11.84
C TYR A 138 -9.81 -10.65 12.60
N PHE A 139 -8.89 -11.47 12.06
CA PHE A 139 -8.49 -12.73 12.69
C PHE A 139 -7.86 -12.49 14.06
N PHE A 140 -7.03 -11.45 14.23
CA PHE A 140 -6.47 -11.08 15.53
C PHE A 140 -7.56 -10.75 16.57
N LEU A 141 -8.59 -9.99 16.19
CA LEU A 141 -9.68 -9.61 17.10
C LEU A 141 -10.68 -10.75 17.36
N LYS A 142 -10.77 -11.72 16.45
CA LYS A 142 -11.65 -12.90 16.58
C LYS A 142 -10.95 -14.10 17.22
N ALA A 143 -9.63 -14.14 17.20
CA ALA A 143 -8.84 -15.14 17.88
C ALA A 143 -9.02 -14.99 19.40
N SER A 144 -9.97 -15.75 19.96
CA SER A 144 -10.02 -16.04 21.39
C SER A 144 -8.83 -16.95 21.74
N PRO A 145 -8.28 -16.91 22.97
CA PRO A 145 -7.32 -17.92 23.45
C PRO A 145 -7.81 -19.37 23.28
N SER A 146 -9.12 -19.58 23.10
CA SER A 146 -9.77 -20.87 22.89
C SER A 146 -10.01 -21.24 21.41
N LEU A 147 -9.75 -20.34 20.45
CA LEU A 147 -9.97 -20.57 19.01
C LEU A 147 -8.71 -20.17 18.22
N PRO A 148 -7.64 -20.98 18.28
CA PRO A 148 -6.42 -20.73 17.52
C PRO A 148 -6.49 -21.21 16.06
N ASP A 149 -7.54 -21.93 15.66
CA ASP A 149 -7.64 -22.54 14.33
C ASP A 149 -8.27 -21.58 13.29
N PRO A 150 -7.51 -21.11 12.29
CA PRO A 150 -8.02 -20.24 11.22
C PRO A 150 -9.20 -20.85 10.48
N ASP A 151 -9.22 -22.16 10.27
CA ASP A 151 -10.31 -22.84 9.55
C ASP A 151 -11.63 -22.74 10.31
N HIS A 152 -11.56 -22.75 11.65
CA HIS A 152 -12.73 -22.55 12.49
C HIS A 152 -13.27 -21.12 12.39
N VAL A 153 -12.40 -20.11 12.32
CA VAL A 153 -12.81 -18.71 12.14
C VAL A 153 -13.44 -18.53 10.75
N VAL A 154 -12.85 -19.12 9.71
CA VAL A 154 -13.39 -19.10 8.34
C VAL A 154 -14.77 -19.76 8.26
N ALA A 155 -14.98 -20.89 8.95
CA ALA A 155 -16.25 -21.60 8.97
C ALA A 155 -17.40 -20.78 9.61
N GLN A 156 -17.09 -19.81 10.46
CA GLN A 156 -18.07 -18.94 11.12
C GLN A 156 -18.35 -17.62 10.38
N LEU A 157 -17.67 -17.37 9.25
CA LEU A 157 -17.82 -16.10 8.56
C LEU A 157 -19.27 -15.89 8.07
N PRO A 158 -19.82 -14.67 8.23
CA PRO A 158 -21.07 -14.30 7.59
C PRO A 158 -21.00 -14.55 6.09
N ARG A 159 -22.07 -15.11 5.52
CA ARG A 159 -22.15 -15.45 4.11
C ARG A 159 -23.46 -14.95 3.52
N ASP A 160 -23.37 -14.29 2.39
CA ASP A 160 -24.47 -13.95 1.53
C ASP A 160 -24.86 -15.19 0.70
N PRO A 161 -26.12 -15.68 0.80
CA PRO A 161 -26.57 -16.83 0.02
C PRO A 161 -26.57 -16.58 -1.49
N SER A 162 -26.54 -15.31 -1.93
CA SER A 162 -26.48 -14.90 -3.33
C SER A 162 -25.05 -14.72 -3.86
N PHE A 163 -24.04 -14.95 -3.02
CA PHE A 163 -22.65 -14.82 -3.40
C PHE A 163 -22.28 -15.72 -4.58
N LYS A 164 -21.63 -15.12 -5.57
CA LYS A 164 -20.99 -15.84 -6.68
C LYS A 164 -19.50 -15.98 -6.39
N PRO A 165 -18.93 -17.20 -6.47
CA PRO A 165 -17.52 -17.42 -6.22
C PRO A 165 -16.65 -16.63 -7.21
N PRO A 166 -15.40 -16.30 -6.84
CA PRO A 166 -14.47 -15.61 -7.73
C PRO A 166 -14.22 -16.40 -9.02
N THR A 167 -13.97 -15.68 -10.11
CA THR A 167 -13.58 -16.26 -11.40
C THR A 167 -12.26 -17.03 -11.32
N ALA A 168 -11.32 -16.51 -10.52
CA ALA A 168 -10.01 -17.11 -10.31
C ALA A 168 -10.07 -18.27 -9.32
N GLY A 169 -9.25 -19.30 -9.57
CA GLY A 169 -9.02 -20.37 -8.61
C GLY A 169 -8.22 -19.88 -7.40
N ALA A 170 -8.30 -20.62 -6.29
CA ALA A 170 -7.49 -20.34 -5.10
C ALA A 170 -5.99 -20.36 -5.46
N GLY A 171 -5.26 -19.33 -5.03
CA GLY A 171 -3.83 -19.15 -5.26
C GLY A 171 -3.43 -18.94 -6.72
N SER A 172 -4.36 -18.71 -7.65
CA SER A 172 -4.03 -18.60 -9.08
C SER A 172 -3.63 -17.20 -9.51
N LEU A 173 -3.97 -16.14 -8.75
CA LEU A 173 -3.63 -14.76 -9.13
C LEU A 173 -2.22 -14.38 -8.68
N TRP A 174 -1.47 -13.78 -9.59
CA TRP A 174 -0.18 -13.15 -9.34
C TRP A 174 -0.21 -11.66 -9.77
N PRO A 175 -0.81 -10.77 -8.95
CA PRO A 175 -1.16 -9.40 -9.32
C PRO A 175 -0.04 -8.36 -9.12
N ILE A 176 1.21 -8.80 -8.95
CA ILE A 176 2.39 -7.95 -8.75
C ILE A 176 3.37 -8.09 -9.92
N TYR A 177 4.21 -7.09 -10.15
CA TYR A 177 5.23 -7.09 -11.21
C TYR A 177 6.56 -7.73 -10.78
N VAL A 178 6.49 -8.84 -10.03
CA VAL A 178 7.65 -9.61 -9.55
C VAL A 178 7.60 -11.00 -10.15
N ALA A 179 8.69 -11.51 -10.74
CA ALA A 179 8.67 -12.86 -11.30
C ALA A 179 8.31 -13.92 -10.23
N PRO A 180 7.43 -14.90 -10.54
CA PRO A 180 7.05 -15.91 -9.57
C PRO A 180 8.26 -16.80 -9.29
N PRO A 181 8.40 -17.29 -8.04
CA PRO A 181 9.47 -18.20 -7.67
C PRO A 181 9.56 -19.42 -8.60
N PRO A 182 10.77 -19.99 -8.82
CA PRO A 182 10.97 -21.10 -9.78
C PRO A 182 10.18 -22.37 -9.46
N TYR A 183 9.76 -22.57 -8.21
CA TYR A 183 8.97 -23.73 -7.79
C TYR A 183 7.48 -23.60 -8.16
N LEU A 184 7.01 -22.42 -8.56
CA LEU A 184 5.64 -22.23 -9.02
C LEU A 184 5.52 -22.56 -10.50
N ILE A 185 4.51 -23.36 -10.82
CA ILE A 185 4.19 -23.70 -12.20
C ILE A 185 3.48 -22.49 -12.83
N LYS A 186 4.20 -21.76 -13.68
CA LYS A 186 3.69 -20.52 -14.31
C LYS A 186 2.42 -20.71 -15.14
N SER A 187 2.16 -21.92 -15.65
CA SER A 187 0.92 -22.22 -16.38
C SER A 187 -0.34 -22.12 -15.52
N ASP A 188 -0.18 -22.26 -14.20
CA ASP A 188 -1.28 -22.30 -13.25
C ASP A 188 -1.55 -20.91 -12.64
N LEU A 189 -0.72 -19.92 -13.02
CA LEU A 189 -0.79 -18.54 -12.53
C LEU A 189 -1.30 -17.58 -13.61
N VAL A 190 -2.19 -16.70 -13.20
CA VAL A 190 -2.60 -15.51 -13.94
C VAL A 190 -1.72 -14.34 -13.48
N CYS A 191 -0.67 -14.05 -14.25
CA CYS A 191 0.32 -13.03 -13.89
C CYS A 191 0.01 -11.65 -14.47
N PHE A 192 0.29 -10.60 -13.70
CA PHE A 192 0.01 -9.21 -14.08
C PHE A 192 0.61 -8.78 -15.42
N TRP A 193 1.83 -9.20 -15.70
CA TRP A 193 2.52 -8.88 -16.96
C TRP A 193 2.12 -9.78 -18.14
N HIS A 194 1.18 -10.73 -18.00
CA HIS A 194 0.73 -11.53 -19.14
C HIS A 194 -0.12 -10.68 -20.08
N HIS A 195 0.34 -10.52 -21.33
CA HIS A 195 -0.41 -9.82 -22.36
C HIS A 195 -1.78 -10.48 -22.61
N GLY A 196 -2.81 -9.64 -22.77
CA GLY A 196 -4.17 -10.09 -23.09
C GLY A 196 -4.99 -10.59 -21.88
N VAL A 197 -4.45 -10.53 -20.67
CA VAL A 197 -5.23 -10.77 -19.45
C VAL A 197 -6.12 -9.55 -19.17
N ASP A 198 -7.43 -9.76 -19.23
CA ASP A 198 -8.39 -8.79 -18.71
C ASP A 198 -8.43 -8.90 -17.18
N TRP A 199 -7.91 -7.86 -16.50
CA TRP A 199 -7.88 -7.79 -15.04
C TRP A 199 -9.22 -7.41 -14.43
N ASP A 200 -10.16 -6.86 -15.21
CA ASP A 200 -11.46 -6.42 -14.71
C ASP A 200 -12.31 -7.61 -14.24
N GLN A 201 -12.17 -8.77 -14.88
CA GLN A 201 -12.89 -10.00 -14.50
C GLN A 201 -12.47 -10.58 -13.12
N TYR A 202 -11.35 -10.11 -12.57
CA TYR A 202 -10.81 -10.52 -11.27
C TYR A 202 -11.02 -9.46 -10.19
N LYS A 203 -11.62 -8.32 -10.53
CA LYS A 203 -11.96 -7.29 -9.54
C LYS A 203 -12.89 -7.86 -8.48
N LEU A 204 -12.67 -7.45 -7.24
CA LEU A 204 -13.59 -7.73 -6.15
C LEU A 204 -14.92 -7.00 -6.39
N PRO A 205 -16.04 -7.47 -5.79
CA PRO A 205 -17.30 -6.75 -5.82
C PRO A 205 -17.15 -5.37 -5.18
N ASP A 206 -17.72 -4.36 -5.81
CA ASP A 206 -17.71 -3.01 -5.25
C ASP A 206 -18.74 -2.86 -4.11
N CYS A 207 -18.52 -1.86 -3.28
CA CYS A 207 -19.43 -1.43 -2.21
C CYS A 207 -19.69 0.08 -2.38
N PRO A 208 -20.43 0.50 -3.43
CA PRO A 208 -20.61 1.91 -3.74
C PRO A 208 -21.43 2.61 -2.66
N SER A 209 -21.09 3.87 -2.39
CA SER A 209 -21.86 4.74 -1.50
C SER A 209 -21.67 6.20 -1.92
N ALA A 210 -22.68 7.05 -1.71
CA ALA A 210 -22.58 8.47 -2.06
C ALA A 210 -21.37 9.15 -1.38
N LYS A 211 -21.04 8.74 -0.15
CA LYS A 211 -19.87 9.23 0.59
C LYS A 211 -18.56 8.79 -0.07
N ALA A 212 -18.48 7.54 -0.54
CA ALA A 212 -17.31 7.06 -1.27
C ALA A 212 -17.17 7.82 -2.60
N ASP A 213 -18.25 8.01 -3.34
CA ASP A 213 -18.22 8.72 -4.64
C ASP A 213 -17.77 10.17 -4.48
N GLU A 214 -18.27 10.86 -3.45
CA GLU A 214 -17.84 12.22 -3.12
C GLU A 214 -16.36 12.28 -2.72
N ALA A 215 -15.88 11.31 -1.93
CA ALA A 215 -14.47 11.22 -1.56
C ALA A 215 -13.57 10.98 -2.80
N LEU A 216 -14.01 10.12 -3.74
CA LEU A 216 -13.28 9.89 -4.98
C LEU A 216 -13.18 11.16 -5.83
N ALA A 217 -14.27 11.92 -5.92
CA ALA A 217 -14.29 13.18 -6.65
C ALA A 217 -13.32 14.20 -6.04
N ARG A 218 -13.27 14.32 -4.71
CA ARG A 218 -12.31 15.18 -4.01
C ARG A 218 -10.87 14.77 -4.27
N ARG A 219 -10.55 13.47 -4.17
CA ARG A 219 -9.21 12.94 -4.42
C ARG A 219 -8.75 13.21 -5.86
N SER A 220 -9.66 13.04 -6.83
CA SER A 220 -9.39 13.34 -8.25
C SER A 220 -9.12 14.82 -8.49
N LEU A 221 -9.85 15.71 -7.81
CA LEU A 221 -9.65 17.15 -7.89
C LEU A 221 -8.29 17.57 -7.31
N VAL A 222 -7.90 17.01 -6.16
CA VAL A 222 -6.58 17.27 -5.55
C VAL A 222 -5.44 16.84 -6.48
N ALA A 223 -5.53 15.66 -7.10
CA ALA A 223 -4.55 15.18 -8.06
C ALA A 223 -4.42 16.13 -9.27
N LEU A 224 -5.55 16.58 -9.83
CA LEU A 224 -5.57 17.53 -10.95
C LEU A 224 -4.96 18.89 -10.59
N VAL A 225 -5.21 19.39 -9.38
CA VAL A 225 -4.62 20.66 -8.90
C VAL A 225 -3.12 20.53 -8.71
N ARG A 226 -2.64 19.40 -8.17
CA ARG A 226 -1.20 19.13 -8.00
C ARG A 226 -0.49 19.07 -9.35
N ASP A 227 -1.01 18.29 -10.30
CA ASP A 227 -0.46 18.19 -11.65
C ASP A 227 -0.49 19.54 -12.41
N GLY A 228 -1.52 20.35 -12.16
CA GLY A 228 -1.65 21.70 -12.71
C GLY A 228 -0.66 22.70 -12.10
N ALA A 229 -0.39 22.61 -10.80
CA ALA A 229 0.58 23.44 -10.09
C ALA A 229 2.02 23.10 -10.49
N GLU A 230 2.34 21.83 -10.69
CA GLU A 230 3.66 21.38 -11.18
C GLU A 230 3.96 21.90 -12.60
N LYS A 231 2.94 22.07 -13.45
CA LYS A 231 3.08 22.68 -14.79
C LYS A 231 3.24 24.21 -14.80
N LEU A 232 2.97 24.88 -13.68
CA LEU A 232 3.04 26.34 -13.55
C LEU A 232 4.28 26.83 -12.78
N LEU A 233 5.11 25.92 -12.27
CA LEU A 233 6.43 26.26 -11.73
C LEU A 233 7.37 26.62 -12.89
N PRO A 234 8.00 27.82 -12.90
CA PRO A 234 8.99 28.15 -13.91
C PRO A 234 10.16 27.17 -13.78
N GLN A 235 10.56 26.55 -14.90
CA GLN A 235 11.86 25.88 -14.96
C GLN A 235 12.93 26.93 -14.68
N ALA A 236 13.50 26.90 -13.49
CA ALA A 236 14.68 27.68 -13.16
C ALA A 236 15.84 27.14 -13.99
N THR A 237 16.05 27.70 -15.18
CA THR A 237 17.27 27.55 -15.94
C THR A 237 18.43 28.10 -15.13
N PHE A 238 19.22 27.20 -14.56
CA PHE A 238 20.53 27.47 -13.99
C PHE A 238 21.50 27.76 -15.16
N ASP A 239 21.58 29.02 -15.60
CA ASP A 239 22.71 29.49 -16.41
C ASP A 239 23.80 30.02 -15.49
N GLY A 240 24.59 29.08 -14.96
CA GLY A 240 25.88 29.37 -14.32
C GLY A 240 26.96 29.58 -15.39
N GLY A 241 27.07 30.81 -15.90
CA GLY A 241 28.17 31.24 -16.76
C GLY A 241 29.22 32.02 -15.98
N LEU A 242 30.35 31.36 -15.71
CA LEU A 242 31.52 31.87 -14.99
C LEU A 242 32.17 33.11 -15.63
N VAL A 243 32.71 33.93 -14.73
CA VAL A 243 33.60 35.07 -14.91
C VAL A 243 34.80 34.73 -15.81
N GLY A 244 35.14 35.65 -16.73
CA GLY A 244 36.47 35.79 -17.31
C GLY A 244 36.91 37.26 -17.28
N PRO A 245 38.06 37.62 -16.67
CA PRO A 245 38.56 38.99 -16.73
C PRO A 245 39.44 39.16 -17.97
N SER A 246 39.32 40.29 -18.67
CA SER A 246 40.40 40.79 -19.52
C SER A 246 40.26 42.30 -19.73
N ARG A 247 41.45 42.91 -19.76
CA ARG A 247 41.77 44.34 -19.80
C ARG A 247 41.27 45.05 -21.04
#